data_AF-A0A8S2WJ65-F1
#
_entry.id   AF-A0A8S2WJ65-F1
#
_cell.length_a   1.000
_cell.length_b   1.000
_cell.length_c   1.000
_cell.angle_alpha   90.00
_cell.angle_beta   90.00
_cell.angle_gamma   90.00
#
_symmetry.space_group_name_H-M   'P 1'
#
loop_
_entity.id
_entity.type
_entity.pdbx_description
1 polymer ?
#
loop_
_entity_poly.entity_id
_entity_poly.type
_entity_poly.pdbx_seq_one_letter_code
_entity_poly.pdbx_strand_id
1 'polypeptide(L)'
;MTSIKDTRYFDVERIDEEALKQESLRTVHSESNVGKSVLKRSSTSSVVFINNDTNDDYEKQADETIDQIWKIFKDENAWTEVAKSRDGLDVVVSKAFPKWGRIFRVTSIIPGSYSGIVEMLFERQEDIPKWSPSV
;
A
#
# COMPACT_ATOMS: atom_id res chain seq x y z
N MET A 1 -25.92 18.57 -37.48
CA MET A 1 -25.14 17.32 -37.43
C MET A 1 -23.68 17.66 -37.64
N THR A 2 -22.91 17.75 -36.56
CA THR A 2 -21.46 17.98 -36.63
C THR A 2 -20.82 17.11 -35.56
N SER A 3 -20.10 16.09 -36.02
CA SER A 3 -19.44 15.06 -35.22
C SER A 3 -18.05 15.55 -34.82
N ILE A 4 -17.80 15.73 -33.54
CA ILE A 4 -16.45 15.99 -33.00
C ILE A 4 -15.97 14.69 -32.37
N LYS A 5 -15.07 13.99 -33.07
CA LYS A 5 -14.26 12.91 -32.51
C LYS A 5 -12.94 13.55 -32.07
N ASP A 6 -12.73 13.66 -30.77
CA ASP A 6 -11.44 14.10 -30.21
C ASP A 6 -10.86 12.91 -29.45
N THR A 7 -9.95 12.20 -30.10
CA THR A 7 -9.24 11.03 -29.54
C THR A 7 -7.80 11.47 -29.36
N ARG A 8 -7.39 11.80 -28.13
CA ARG A 8 -5.98 12.06 -27.83
C ARG A 8 -5.34 10.77 -27.37
N TYR A 9 -4.57 10.18 -28.28
CA TYR A 9 -3.52 9.22 -27.98
C TYR A 9 -2.45 9.91 -27.12
N PHE A 10 -2.13 9.34 -25.96
CA PHE A 10 -0.90 9.64 -25.24
C PHE A 10 0.05 8.47 -25.52
N ASP A 11 1.06 8.69 -26.37
CA ASP A 11 2.16 7.75 -26.52
C ASP A 11 3.06 7.87 -25.28
N VAL A 12 3.21 6.75 -24.58
CA VAL A 12 4.11 6.57 -23.45
C VAL A 12 5.51 6.37 -24.00
N GLU A 13 6.43 7.27 -23.66
CA GLU A 13 7.84 7.13 -23.97
C GLU A 13 8.36 5.80 -23.39
N ARG A 14 8.97 5.03 -24.29
CA ARG A 14 9.57 3.73 -24.06
C ARG A 14 10.83 3.91 -23.22
N ILE A 15 10.79 3.52 -21.95
CA ILE A 15 11.96 3.55 -21.06
C ILE A 15 12.80 2.30 -21.36
N ASP A 16 14.05 2.51 -21.77
CA ASP A 16 15.04 1.46 -22.08
C ASP A 16 15.51 0.73 -20.80
N GLU A 17 15.22 -0.56 -20.72
CA GLU A 17 15.58 -1.46 -19.60
C GLU A 17 17.08 -1.75 -19.46
N GLU A 18 17.94 -1.24 -20.36
CA GLU A 18 19.39 -1.49 -20.32
C GLU A 18 20.15 -0.52 -19.39
N ALA A 19 19.58 0.63 -19.03
CA ALA A 19 20.24 1.60 -18.16
C ALA A 19 20.36 1.14 -16.70
N LEU A 20 19.47 0.24 -16.25
CA LEU A 20 19.43 -0.25 -14.86
C LEU A 20 20.41 -1.40 -14.56
N LYS A 21 21.04 -2.00 -15.59
CA LYS A 21 21.97 -3.13 -15.38
C LYS A 21 23.43 -2.71 -15.19
N GLN A 22 23.81 -1.48 -15.55
CA GLN A 22 25.20 -1.04 -15.43
C GLN A 22 25.56 -0.43 -14.07
N GLU A 23 24.58 -0.06 -13.24
CA GLU A 23 24.86 0.48 -11.90
C GLU A 23 25.01 -0.62 -10.82
N SER A 24 24.70 -1.88 -11.17
CA SER A 24 24.79 -3.04 -10.27
C SER A 24 26.16 -3.75 -10.25
N LEU A 25 27.17 -3.26 -10.99
CA LEU A 25 28.45 -3.97 -11.17
C LEU A 25 29.70 -3.18 -10.75
N ARG A 26 29.60 -2.29 -9.77
CA ARG A 26 30.80 -1.75 -9.09
C ARG A 26 30.92 -2.26 -7.66
N THR A 27 31.35 -3.51 -7.57
CA THR A 27 32.09 -4.07 -6.43
C THR A 27 33.40 -3.31 -6.23
N VAL A 28 33.71 -2.85 -5.01
CA VAL A 28 35.06 -3.06 -4.44
C VAL A 28 34.95 -3.26 -2.92
N HIS A 29 35.40 -4.44 -2.49
CA HIS A 29 35.72 -4.80 -1.12
C HIS A 29 36.61 -3.77 -0.41
N SER A 30 36.30 -3.47 0.85
CA SER A 30 37.34 -3.11 1.83
C SER A 30 36.99 -3.68 3.21
N GLU A 31 37.65 -4.81 3.47
CA GLU A 31 38.34 -5.14 4.72
C GLU A 31 37.56 -5.18 6.04
N SER A 32 37.54 -6.40 6.58
CA SER A 32 37.38 -6.72 7.98
C SER A 32 38.22 -5.80 8.88
N ASN A 33 37.56 -5.06 9.77
CA ASN A 33 38.22 -4.64 11.00
C ASN A 33 37.28 -4.86 12.19
N VAL A 34 37.65 -5.89 12.96
CA VAL A 34 37.16 -6.20 14.29
C VAL A 34 37.56 -5.05 15.22
N GLY A 35 36.75 -3.99 15.23
CA GLY A 35 36.85 -2.89 16.17
C GLY A 35 36.07 -3.21 17.43
N LYS A 36 36.72 -3.82 18.42
CA LYS A 36 36.23 -3.81 19.81
C LYS A 36 36.23 -2.36 20.30
N SER A 37 35.13 -1.64 20.14
CA SER A 37 34.90 -0.38 20.85
C SER A 37 34.34 -0.70 22.24
N VAL A 38 35.25 -0.81 23.20
CA VAL A 38 34.90 -0.83 24.63
C VAL A 38 34.51 0.58 25.04
N LEU A 39 33.21 0.86 25.09
CA LEU A 39 32.65 2.03 25.76
C LEU A 39 32.14 1.61 27.14
N LYS A 40 33.01 1.72 28.14
CA LYS A 40 32.62 1.69 29.56
C LYS A 40 32.13 3.08 29.96
N ARG A 41 30.82 3.24 30.20
CA ARG A 41 30.24 3.55 31.53
C ARG A 41 28.75 3.91 31.42
N SER A 42 27.96 3.08 32.09
CA SER A 42 26.81 3.41 32.95
C SER A 42 25.74 4.35 32.41
N SER A 43 24.77 3.77 31.72
CA SER A 43 23.33 3.89 32.02
C SER A 43 22.70 2.63 31.43
N THR A 44 21.71 2.05 32.12
CA THR A 44 21.03 0.80 31.72
C THR A 44 20.55 0.85 30.27
N SER A 45 21.39 0.39 29.35
CA SER A 45 21.06 0.21 27.95
C SER A 45 20.48 -1.19 27.83
N SER A 46 19.15 -1.28 27.86
CA SER A 46 18.48 -2.44 27.30
C SER A 46 18.81 -2.44 25.81
N VAL A 47 19.80 -3.24 25.42
CA VAL A 47 20.02 -3.60 24.02
C VAL A 47 18.75 -4.28 23.57
N VAL A 48 17.90 -3.55 22.86
CA VAL A 48 16.77 -4.13 22.13
C VAL A 48 17.40 -4.83 20.95
N PHE A 49 17.51 -6.15 21.04
CA PHE A 49 17.73 -6.97 19.86
C PHE A 49 16.45 -6.88 19.04
N ILE A 50 16.46 -6.07 17.99
CA ILE A 50 15.43 -6.14 16.95
C ILE A 50 15.69 -7.46 16.23
N ASN A 51 14.93 -8.50 16.58
CA ASN A 51 14.98 -9.77 15.87
C ASN A 51 14.39 -9.57 14.48
N ASN A 52 15.25 -9.51 13.45
CA ASN A 52 14.84 -9.40 12.05
C ASN A 52 13.90 -10.52 11.59
N ASP A 53 13.89 -11.68 12.26
CA ASP A 53 12.98 -12.80 11.97
C ASP A 53 11.48 -12.41 12.05
N THR A 54 11.15 -11.40 12.86
CA THR A 54 9.76 -10.91 12.94
C THR A 54 9.34 -10.06 11.74
N ASN A 55 10.30 -9.42 11.07
CA ASN A 55 10.01 -8.55 9.93
C ASN A 55 9.56 -9.35 8.71
N ASP A 56 10.23 -10.48 8.44
CA ASP A 56 9.90 -11.38 7.33
C ASP A 56 8.47 -11.97 7.48
N ASP A 57 8.02 -12.23 8.71
CA ASP A 57 6.68 -12.74 8.97
C ASP A 57 5.58 -11.68 8.74
N TYR A 58 5.85 -10.39 9.02
CA TYR A 58 4.91 -9.32 8.75
C TYR A 58 4.81 -9.00 7.25
N GLU A 59 5.94 -8.95 6.55
CA GLU A 59 5.98 -8.73 5.10
C GLU A 59 5.22 -9.85 4.37
N LYS A 60 5.48 -11.10 4.72
CA LYS A 60 4.78 -12.25 4.16
C LYS A 60 3.26 -12.18 4.40
N GLN A 61 2.84 -11.81 5.61
CA GLN A 61 1.40 -11.67 5.91
C GLN A 61 0.75 -10.54 5.11
N ALA A 62 1.47 -9.44 4.88
CA ALA A 62 0.98 -8.33 4.07
C ALA A 62 0.76 -8.78 2.62
N ASP A 63 1.76 -9.44 2.02
CA ASP A 63 1.68 -9.96 0.64
C ASP A 63 0.55 -10.97 0.48
N GLU A 64 0.45 -11.95 1.38
CA GLU A 64 -0.63 -12.94 1.37
C GLU A 64 -2.01 -12.27 1.48
N THR A 65 -2.12 -11.20 2.28
CA THR A 65 -3.37 -10.47 2.47
C THR A 65 -3.74 -9.68 1.21
N ILE A 66 -2.78 -8.97 0.61
CA ILE A 66 -2.97 -8.20 -0.62
C ILE A 66 -3.44 -9.13 -1.75
N ASP A 67 -2.81 -10.29 -1.92
CA ASP A 67 -3.18 -11.27 -2.94
C ASP A 67 -4.62 -11.76 -2.78
N GLN A 68 -5.04 -12.01 -1.54
CA GLN A 68 -6.40 -12.46 -1.26
C GLN A 68 -7.43 -11.34 -1.47
N ILE A 69 -7.10 -10.09 -1.12
CA ILE A 69 -7.92 -8.91 -1.42
C ILE A 69 -8.10 -8.79 -2.93
N TRP A 70 -7.03 -8.90 -3.73
CA TRP A 70 -7.13 -8.85 -5.19
C TRP A 70 -8.01 -9.95 -5.78
N LYS A 71 -7.96 -11.17 -5.22
CA LYS A 71 -8.87 -12.26 -5.63
C LYS A 71 -10.33 -11.92 -5.35
N ILE A 72 -10.63 -11.31 -4.20
CA ILE A 72 -11.98 -10.83 -3.87
C ILE A 72 -12.45 -9.75 -4.84
N PHE A 73 -11.58 -8.78 -5.15
CA PHE A 73 -11.94 -7.66 -6.03
C PHE A 73 -12.20 -8.09 -7.48
N LYS A 74 -11.43 -9.06 -7.98
CA LYS A 74 -11.59 -9.62 -9.34
C LYS A 74 -12.82 -10.52 -9.49
N ASP A 75 -13.36 -11.03 -8.39
CA ASP A 75 -14.60 -11.80 -8.41
C ASP A 75 -15.81 -10.85 -8.45
N GLU A 76 -16.23 -10.52 -9.67
CA GLU A 76 -17.38 -9.64 -9.93
C GLU A 76 -18.73 -10.27 -9.57
N ASN A 77 -18.78 -11.58 -9.29
CA ASN A 77 -20.04 -12.27 -9.03
C ASN A 77 -20.51 -12.11 -7.58
N ALA A 78 -21.82 -11.91 -7.42
CA ALA A 78 -22.57 -12.03 -6.16
C ALA A 78 -22.28 -10.99 -5.04
N TRP A 79 -22.03 -9.74 -5.40
CA TRP A 79 -22.11 -8.64 -4.43
C TRP A 79 -23.57 -8.20 -4.24
N THR A 80 -24.02 -8.08 -3.00
CA THR A 80 -25.37 -7.59 -2.66
C THR A 80 -25.27 -6.19 -2.05
N GLU A 81 -26.05 -5.24 -2.56
CA GLU A 81 -26.14 -3.89 -2.00
C GLU A 81 -26.68 -3.92 -0.57
N VAL A 82 -26.02 -3.18 0.32
CA VAL A 82 -26.38 -3.04 1.74
C VAL A 82 -26.87 -1.64 2.03
N ALA A 83 -26.19 -0.65 1.48
CA ALA A 83 -26.51 0.75 1.66
C ALA A 83 -26.05 1.57 0.46
N LYS A 84 -26.73 2.69 0.26
CA LYS A 84 -26.39 3.68 -0.76
C LYS A 84 -26.65 5.07 -0.19
N SER A 85 -25.72 5.98 -0.43
CA SER A 85 -25.87 7.41 -0.14
C SER A 85 -27.05 8.01 -0.90
N ARG A 86 -27.54 9.18 -0.45
CA ARG A 86 -28.68 9.86 -1.07
C ARG A 86 -28.42 10.29 -2.50
N ASP A 87 -27.20 10.72 -2.81
CA ASP A 87 -26.76 11.08 -4.18
C ASP A 87 -26.30 9.87 -5.00
N GLY A 88 -26.06 8.74 -4.32
CA GLY A 88 -25.66 7.48 -4.93
C GLY A 88 -24.18 7.39 -5.28
N LEU A 89 -23.35 8.33 -4.82
CA LEU A 89 -21.91 8.35 -5.04
C LEU A 89 -21.17 7.38 -4.13
N ASP A 90 -21.70 7.18 -2.92
CA ASP A 90 -21.25 6.14 -1.99
C ASP A 90 -22.17 4.92 -2.05
N VAL A 91 -21.58 3.75 -2.26
CA VAL A 91 -22.27 2.46 -2.30
C VAL A 91 -21.54 1.47 -1.40
N VAL A 92 -22.29 0.78 -0.55
CA VAL A 92 -21.80 -0.32 0.28
C VAL A 92 -22.43 -1.61 -0.22
N VAL A 93 -21.59 -2.55 -0.64
CA VAL A 93 -22.00 -3.91 -0.99
C VAL A 93 -21.38 -4.92 -0.03
N SER A 94 -21.98 -6.09 0.07
CA SER A 94 -21.47 -7.19 0.89
C SER A 94 -21.53 -8.53 0.18
N LYS A 95 -20.69 -9.44 0.63
CA LYS A 95 -20.61 -10.82 0.15
C LYS A 95 -20.16 -11.73 1.29
N ALA A 96 -20.59 -12.98 1.28
CA ALA A 96 -20.04 -14.00 2.18
C ALA A 96 -18.75 -14.57 1.59
N PHE A 97 -17.67 -14.56 2.37
CA PHE A 97 -16.37 -15.10 2.00
C PHE A 97 -16.00 -16.26 2.92
N PRO A 98 -15.59 -17.44 2.39
CA PRO A 98 -15.41 -18.65 3.20
C PRO A 98 -14.46 -18.49 4.39
N LYS A 99 -13.37 -17.71 4.23
CA LYS A 99 -12.34 -17.53 5.27
C LYS A 99 -12.74 -16.48 6.33
N TRP A 100 -13.50 -15.46 5.94
CA TRP A 100 -13.68 -14.23 6.73
C TRP A 100 -15.13 -13.92 7.08
N GLY A 101 -16.07 -14.76 6.67
CA GLY A 101 -17.49 -14.51 6.83
C GLY A 101 -17.94 -13.37 5.93
N ARG A 102 -18.84 -12.50 6.44
CA ARG A 102 -19.38 -11.40 5.64
C ARG A 102 -18.35 -10.28 5.51
N ILE A 103 -17.98 -9.96 4.27
CA ILE A 103 -17.12 -8.83 3.93
C ILE A 103 -17.95 -7.69 3.34
N PHE A 104 -17.44 -6.46 3.49
CA PHE A 104 -18.06 -5.25 2.97
C PHE A 104 -17.07 -4.55 2.03
N ARG A 105 -17.59 -4.04 0.92
CA ARG A 105 -16.87 -3.17 0.00
C ARG A 105 -17.57 -1.83 -0.05
N VAL A 106 -16.84 -0.78 0.27
CA VAL A 106 -17.29 0.61 0.12
C VAL A 106 -16.69 1.17 -1.15
N THR A 107 -17.51 1.84 -1.95
CA THR A 107 -17.08 2.59 -3.13
C THR A 107 -17.61 4.00 -2.99
N SER A 108 -16.72 4.98 -3.11
CA SER A 108 -17.01 6.41 -2.92
C SER A 108 -16.31 7.21 -3.99
N ILE A 109 -16.92 8.32 -4.41
CA ILE A 109 -16.30 9.30 -5.30
C ILE A 109 -15.87 10.50 -4.46
N ILE A 110 -14.57 10.61 -4.22
CA ILE A 110 -13.99 11.67 -3.39
C ILE A 110 -13.48 12.79 -4.30
N PRO A 111 -13.92 14.05 -4.10
CA PRO A 111 -13.37 15.17 -4.85
C PRO A 111 -11.93 15.46 -4.41
N GLY A 112 -11.00 15.47 -5.36
CA GLY A 112 -9.58 15.76 -5.09
C GLY A 112 -8.66 15.12 -6.11
N SER A 113 -7.36 15.41 -5.99
CA SER A 113 -6.35 14.65 -6.73
C SER A 113 -6.07 13.32 -6.03
N TYR A 114 -5.71 12.31 -6.82
CA TYR A 114 -5.25 11.03 -6.30
C TYR A 114 -4.11 11.21 -5.27
N SER A 115 -3.13 12.06 -5.60
CA SER A 115 -1.98 12.34 -4.73
C SER A 115 -2.40 12.91 -3.37
N GLY A 116 -3.35 13.85 -3.34
CA GLY A 116 -3.80 14.45 -2.08
C GLY A 116 -4.55 13.44 -1.21
N ILE A 117 -5.31 12.51 -1.81
CA ILE A 117 -5.97 11.43 -1.07
C ILE A 117 -4.94 10.46 -0.49
N VAL A 118 -3.90 10.09 -1.27
CA VAL A 118 -2.83 9.20 -0.80
C VAL A 118 -2.07 9.84 0.36
N GLU A 119 -1.67 11.11 0.23
CA GLU A 119 -0.99 11.85 1.30
C GLU A 119 -1.82 11.83 2.59
N MET A 120 -3.10 12.18 2.50
CA MET A 120 -3.99 12.24 3.65
C MET A 120 -4.24 10.89 4.34
N LEU A 121 -4.32 9.80 3.57
CA LEU A 121 -4.69 8.48 4.11
C LEU A 121 -3.49 7.63 4.53
N PHE A 122 -2.34 7.77 3.88
CA PHE A 122 -1.20 6.88 4.08
C PHE A 122 0.03 7.59 4.62
N GLU A 123 0.34 8.79 4.11
CA GLU A 123 1.54 9.54 4.54
C GLU A 123 1.31 10.27 5.87
N ARG A 124 0.06 10.67 6.14
CA ARG A 124 -0.37 11.38 7.36
C ARG A 124 -1.41 10.60 8.16
N GLN A 125 -1.30 9.27 8.15
CA GLN A 125 -2.28 8.38 8.79
C GLN A 125 -2.47 8.66 10.29
N GLU A 126 -1.43 9.16 10.97
CA GLU A 126 -1.46 9.58 12.38
C GLU A 126 -2.37 10.78 12.65
N ASP A 127 -2.71 11.55 11.61
CA ASP A 127 -3.65 12.66 11.70
C ASP A 127 -5.12 12.22 11.54
N ILE A 128 -5.39 10.99 11.08
CA ILE A 128 -6.75 10.48 10.84
C ILE A 128 -7.66 10.64 12.07
N PRO A 129 -7.24 10.32 13.31
CA PRO A 129 -8.10 10.48 14.49
C PRO A 129 -8.54 11.92 14.77
N LYS A 130 -7.83 12.92 14.21
CA LYS A 130 -8.20 14.33 14.39
C LYS A 130 -9.48 14.70 13.63
N TRP A 131 -9.81 13.96 12.57
CA TRP A 131 -10.92 14.29 11.68
C TRP A 131 -11.89 13.13 11.40
N SER A 132 -11.52 11.88 11.72
CA SER A 132 -12.38 10.70 11.57
C SER A 132 -12.85 10.19 12.94
N PRO A 133 -14.11 10.40 13.32
CA PRO A 133 -14.65 9.92 14.61
C PRO A 133 -14.72 8.39 14.75
N SER A 134 -14.51 7.66 13.64
CA SER A 134 -14.60 6.20 13.59
C SER A 134 -13.26 5.50 13.92
N VAL A 135 -12.17 6.25 14.01
CA VAL A 135 -10.81 5.77 14.34
C VAL A 135 -10.49 6.11 15.78
#